data_AF-A0A0D0LH94-F1
#
_entry.id   AF-A0A0D0LH94-F1
#
_cell.length_a   1.000
_cell.length_b   1.000
_cell.length_c   1.000
_cell.angle_alpha   90.00
_cell.angle_beta   90.00
_cell.angle_gamma   90.00
#
_symmetry.space_group_name_H-M   'P 1'
#
loop_
_entity.id
_entity.type
_entity.pdbx_description
1 polymer ?
#
loop_
_entity_poly.entity_id
_entity_poly.type
_entity_poly.pdbx_seq_one_letter_code
_entity_poly.pdbx_strand_id
1 'polypeptide(L)'
;MWALAVLLLGAITWACIGEIEIVATAPGRLIPDGRVKVLQTIEPALVRAIHVREGQRVKEGDLLIELDPTLSQADLSSSQQRLQQNQQQMARLMVEMKGQHLPMSASGAGASGARTPPALTPDQMATIQAREAAFEAKLAEAKASVDEKTKALRAAESTHTKLRLNLGLATKRYQQSLALVKEGFFSEGERLKQEQEVVGLEHDLAAQSQTLAQLAAGLQEARFRQAAVEQERKVQILAEVEQASREGASLQAEFDKAQQLNGLKTLRAPVSGVVQSIGVTTLGSAVAANQPLLTIVPENTPLIAEVLLSNNDIGYVKIGQPVEVKLDSFPFTQYGAVVGTVKWISADAEFQNPQALDKQTGTGQAASSNRNFDSSNSDQRTNGLAYRVQVALAGPDASIWVKGHAQPLQSGMSLQADIQTDKRRLIQLVLNPLEKGWNEGVRVR
;
A
#
# COMPACT_ATOMS: atom_id res chain seq x y z
N MET A 1 -77.06 7.38 43.48
CA MET A 1 -76.13 8.55 43.50
C MET A 1 -74.76 8.18 44.07
N TRP A 2 -74.63 7.77 45.33
CA TRP A 2 -73.34 7.47 45.96
C TRP A 2 -72.58 6.27 45.34
N ALA A 3 -73.26 5.18 44.98
CA ALA A 3 -72.65 4.04 44.29
C ALA A 3 -72.09 4.41 42.90
N LEU A 4 -72.76 5.34 42.21
CA LEU A 4 -72.34 5.86 40.91
C LEU A 4 -71.07 6.73 41.06
N ALA A 5 -70.99 7.54 42.12
CA ALA A 5 -69.81 8.36 42.42
C ALA A 5 -68.58 7.51 42.77
N VAL A 6 -68.75 6.44 43.56
CA VAL A 6 -67.65 5.52 43.90
C VAL A 6 -67.15 4.76 42.68
N LEU A 7 -68.06 4.29 41.81
CA LEU A 7 -67.69 3.61 40.56
C LEU A 7 -66.91 4.55 39.62
N LEU A 8 -67.33 5.81 39.53
CA LEU A 8 -66.66 6.83 38.71
C LEU A 8 -65.27 7.18 39.27
N LEU A 9 -65.14 7.35 40.59
CA LEU A 9 -63.84 7.53 41.26
C LEU A 9 -62.93 6.32 41.07
N GLY A 10 -63.46 5.10 41.14
CA GLY A 10 -62.74 3.87 40.88
C GLY A 10 -62.22 3.79 39.44
N ALA A 11 -63.07 4.13 38.46
CA ALA A 11 -62.70 4.16 37.05
C ALA A 11 -61.63 5.22 36.74
N ILE A 12 -61.70 6.40 37.38
CA ILE A 12 -60.67 7.45 37.25
C ILE A 12 -59.36 6.97 37.88
N THR A 13 -59.41 6.37 39.07
CA THR A 13 -58.22 5.82 39.74
C THR A 13 -57.57 4.73 38.89
N TRP A 14 -58.37 3.84 38.30
CA TRP A 14 -57.89 2.81 37.38
C TRP A 14 -57.34 3.41 36.08
N ALA A 15 -57.97 4.44 35.51
CA ALA A 15 -57.46 5.15 34.34
C ALA A 15 -56.17 5.95 34.61
N CYS A 16 -55.93 6.34 35.86
CA CYS A 16 -54.67 6.96 36.30
C CYS A 16 -53.53 5.95 36.47
N ILE A 17 -53.84 4.68 36.76
CA ILE A 17 -52.86 3.60 36.98
C ILE A 17 -52.61 2.81 35.69
N GLY A 18 -53.62 2.64 34.85
CA GLY A 18 -53.53 1.85 33.63
C GLY A 18 -52.67 2.55 32.57
N GLU A 19 -51.55 1.91 32.22
CA GLU A 19 -50.67 2.29 31.13
C GLU A 19 -51.03 1.53 29.86
N ILE A 20 -51.06 2.22 28.73
CA ILE A 20 -51.20 1.65 27.39
C ILE A 20 -49.92 1.91 26.60
N GLU A 21 -49.46 0.89 25.90
CA GLU A 21 -48.28 0.98 25.05
C GLU A 21 -48.68 1.50 23.67
N ILE A 22 -47.97 2.51 23.19
CA ILE A 22 -48.14 3.04 21.84
C ILE A 22 -47.05 2.42 20.96
N VAL A 23 -47.50 1.68 19.96
CA VAL A 23 -46.61 1.05 18.98
C VAL A 23 -46.66 1.82 17.66
N ALA A 24 -45.49 2.02 17.06
CA ALA A 24 -45.37 2.41 15.67
C ALA A 24 -45.20 1.15 14.83
N THR A 25 -46.16 0.90 13.96
CA THR A 25 -46.20 -0.29 13.12
C THR A 25 -45.54 -0.01 11.79
N ALA A 26 -44.53 -0.80 11.45
CA ALA A 26 -43.76 -0.63 10.24
C ALA A 26 -43.68 -1.95 9.45
N PRO A 27 -43.99 -1.98 8.13
CA PRO A 27 -43.77 -3.15 7.30
C PRO A 27 -42.29 -3.27 6.90
N GLY A 28 -41.79 -4.49 6.79
CA GLY A 28 -40.39 -4.77 6.49
C GLY A 28 -40.12 -6.18 5.97
N ARG A 29 -38.84 -6.52 5.92
CA ARG A 29 -38.36 -7.86 5.55
C ARG A 29 -37.10 -8.24 6.32
N LEU A 30 -36.85 -9.54 6.45
CA LEU A 30 -35.60 -10.05 7.00
C LEU A 30 -34.47 -9.94 5.97
N ILE A 31 -33.35 -9.37 6.37
CA ILE A 31 -32.10 -9.36 5.60
C ILE A 31 -30.95 -9.86 6.48
N PRO A 32 -29.93 -10.53 5.90
CA PRO A 32 -28.71 -10.85 6.63
C PRO A 32 -27.97 -9.56 7.05
N ASP A 33 -27.46 -9.51 8.28
CA ASP A 33 -26.59 -8.42 8.78
C ASP A 33 -25.22 -8.39 8.07
N GLY A 34 -24.98 -9.31 7.14
CA GLY A 34 -23.85 -9.31 6.23
C GLY A 34 -24.15 -8.49 4.98
N ARG A 35 -23.39 -7.40 4.79
CA ARG A 35 -23.32 -6.77 3.46
C ARG A 35 -22.85 -7.81 2.45
N VAL A 36 -23.63 -7.93 1.40
CA VAL A 36 -23.34 -8.72 0.22
C VAL A 36 -21.92 -8.41 -0.28
N LYS A 37 -21.11 -9.45 -0.52
CA LYS A 37 -19.72 -9.32 -0.97
C LYS A 37 -19.68 -9.37 -2.49
N VAL A 38 -19.33 -8.25 -3.11
CA VAL A 38 -19.16 -8.13 -4.56
C VAL A 38 -17.71 -8.39 -4.91
N LEU A 39 -17.47 -9.39 -5.76
CA LEU A 39 -16.16 -9.67 -6.34
C LEU A 39 -16.10 -9.00 -7.71
N GLN A 40 -15.07 -8.18 -7.89
CA GLN A 40 -14.81 -7.43 -9.11
C GLN A 40 -13.38 -7.65 -9.59
N THR A 41 -13.14 -7.51 -10.88
CA THR A 41 -11.78 -7.53 -11.43
C THR A 41 -11.15 -6.14 -11.33
N ILE A 42 -9.84 -6.07 -11.10
CA ILE A 42 -9.10 -4.79 -11.08
C ILE A 42 -8.64 -4.42 -12.50
N GLU A 43 -8.34 -5.42 -13.33
CA GLU A 43 -7.82 -5.24 -14.68
C GLU A 43 -8.74 -5.86 -15.73
N PRO A 44 -8.71 -5.35 -16.98
CA PRO A 44 -9.36 -6.02 -18.08
C PRO A 44 -8.75 -7.42 -18.31
N ALA A 45 -9.59 -8.43 -18.50
CA ALA A 45 -9.14 -9.80 -18.71
C ALA A 45 -10.17 -10.62 -19.51
N LEU A 46 -9.77 -11.78 -20.02
CA LEU A 46 -10.67 -12.75 -20.64
C LEU A 46 -11.07 -13.81 -19.62
N VAL A 47 -12.35 -14.18 -19.57
CA VAL A 47 -12.82 -15.27 -18.70
C VAL A 47 -12.40 -16.62 -19.30
N ARG A 48 -11.58 -17.39 -18.57
CA ARG A 48 -11.13 -18.72 -18.99
C ARG A 48 -12.08 -19.82 -18.53
N ALA A 49 -12.49 -19.78 -17.26
CA ALA A 49 -13.39 -20.77 -16.67
C ALA A 49 -14.26 -20.15 -15.57
N ILE A 50 -15.49 -20.64 -15.43
CA ILE A 50 -16.41 -20.31 -14.36
C ILE A 50 -16.73 -21.63 -13.64
N HIS A 51 -16.38 -21.72 -12.35
CA HIS A 51 -16.45 -22.95 -11.56
C HIS A 51 -17.70 -23.04 -10.68
N VAL A 52 -18.53 -21.99 -10.68
CA VAL A 52 -19.70 -21.86 -9.81
C VAL A 52 -20.98 -21.52 -10.56
N ARG A 53 -22.12 -21.82 -9.94
CA ARG A 53 -23.46 -21.52 -10.45
C ARG A 53 -24.22 -20.64 -9.45
N GLU A 54 -25.21 -19.92 -9.93
CA GLU A 54 -26.13 -19.17 -9.07
C GLU A 54 -26.86 -20.12 -8.09
N GLY A 55 -26.97 -19.71 -6.84
CA GLY A 55 -27.52 -20.52 -5.75
C GLY A 55 -26.55 -21.57 -5.16
N GLN A 56 -25.35 -21.72 -5.71
CA GLN A 56 -24.36 -22.67 -5.17
C GLN A 56 -23.74 -22.16 -3.86
N ARG A 57 -23.63 -23.06 -2.88
CA ARG A 57 -22.89 -22.83 -1.64
C ARG A 57 -21.39 -22.97 -1.87
N VAL A 58 -20.61 -22.01 -1.41
CA VAL A 58 -19.14 -21.95 -1.52
C VAL A 58 -18.53 -21.73 -0.15
N LYS A 59 -17.34 -22.28 0.06
CA LYS A 59 -16.52 -22.06 1.25
C LYS A 59 -15.48 -20.97 0.98
N GLU A 60 -14.99 -20.34 2.04
CA GLU A 60 -13.86 -19.41 1.96
C GLU A 60 -12.65 -20.10 1.30
N GLY A 61 -12.07 -19.43 0.29
CA GLY A 61 -10.94 -19.93 -0.50
C GLY A 61 -11.32 -20.74 -1.74
N ASP A 62 -12.58 -21.13 -1.90
CA ASP A 62 -13.04 -21.88 -3.08
C ASP A 62 -12.80 -21.07 -4.37
N LEU A 63 -12.36 -21.76 -5.42
CA LEU A 63 -12.11 -21.16 -6.72
C LEU A 63 -13.44 -20.89 -7.43
N LEU A 64 -13.66 -19.66 -7.86
CA LEU A 64 -14.92 -19.23 -8.45
C LEU A 64 -14.79 -18.97 -9.94
N ILE A 65 -13.84 -18.13 -10.32
CA ILE A 65 -13.62 -17.70 -11.71
C ILE A 65 -12.11 -17.70 -11.98
N GLU A 66 -11.73 -18.25 -13.13
CA GLU A 66 -10.39 -18.12 -13.68
C GLU A 66 -10.41 -17.16 -14.85
N LEU A 67 -9.51 -16.18 -14.80
CA LEU A 67 -9.20 -15.29 -15.90
C LEU A 67 -7.98 -15.83 -16.66
N ASP A 68 -7.86 -15.47 -17.93
CA ASP A 68 -6.71 -15.87 -18.74
C ASP A 68 -5.41 -15.22 -18.22
N PRO A 69 -4.43 -16.01 -17.71
CA PRO A 69 -3.19 -15.49 -17.19
C PRO A 69 -2.11 -15.32 -18.28
N THR A 70 -2.37 -15.62 -19.55
CA THR A 70 -1.34 -15.60 -20.63
C THR A 70 -0.47 -14.35 -20.63
N LEU A 71 -1.09 -13.17 -20.64
CA LEU A 71 -0.38 -11.89 -20.61
C LEU A 71 0.35 -11.66 -19.28
N SER A 72 -0.34 -11.79 -18.15
CA SER A 72 0.27 -11.56 -16.84
C SER A 72 1.34 -12.58 -16.47
N GLN A 73 1.30 -13.80 -17.03
CA GLN A 73 2.32 -14.82 -16.86
C GLN A 73 3.56 -14.48 -17.71
N ALA A 74 3.39 -13.92 -18.90
CA ALA A 74 4.49 -13.42 -19.72
C ALA A 74 5.16 -12.21 -19.07
N ASP A 75 4.38 -11.30 -18.46
CA ASP A 75 4.92 -10.18 -17.70
C ASP A 75 5.69 -10.66 -16.46
N LEU A 76 5.11 -11.59 -15.69
CA LEU A 76 5.77 -12.19 -14.52
C LEU A 76 7.09 -12.88 -14.89
N SER A 77 7.10 -13.68 -15.97
CA SER A 77 8.32 -14.36 -16.42
C SER A 77 9.38 -13.37 -16.94
N SER A 78 8.96 -12.31 -17.63
CA SER A 78 9.85 -11.23 -18.07
C SER A 78 10.48 -10.49 -16.88
N SER A 79 9.67 -10.08 -15.90
CA SER A 79 10.16 -9.40 -14.69
C SER A 79 11.06 -10.31 -13.85
N GLN A 80 10.73 -11.60 -13.73
CA GLN A 80 11.58 -12.58 -13.06
C GLN A 80 12.94 -12.74 -13.76
N GLN A 81 12.94 -12.81 -15.10
CA GLN A 81 14.18 -12.94 -15.87
C GLN A 81 15.07 -11.70 -15.71
N ARG A 82 14.50 -10.49 -15.76
CA ARG A 82 15.25 -9.24 -15.54
C ARG A 82 15.83 -9.17 -14.13
N LEU A 83 15.05 -9.54 -13.12
CA LEU A 83 15.50 -9.60 -11.73
C LEU A 83 16.65 -10.62 -11.57
N GLN A 84 16.55 -11.79 -12.19
CA GLN A 84 17.60 -12.80 -12.16
C GLN A 84 18.89 -12.33 -12.84
N GLN A 85 18.78 -11.63 -13.98
CA GLN A 85 19.92 -11.02 -14.66
C GLN A 85 20.62 -9.98 -13.78
N ASN A 86 19.86 -9.10 -13.11
CA ASN A 86 20.41 -8.13 -12.18
C ASN A 86 21.07 -8.81 -10.95
N GLN A 87 20.46 -9.86 -10.41
CA GLN A 87 21.06 -10.65 -9.31
C GLN A 87 22.40 -11.29 -9.71
N GLN A 88 22.52 -11.78 -10.95
CA GLN A 88 23.78 -12.28 -11.48
C GLN A 88 24.84 -11.18 -11.66
N GLN A 89 24.43 -10.01 -12.15
CA GLN A 89 25.31 -8.84 -12.23
C GLN A 89 25.81 -8.42 -10.85
N MET A 90 24.93 -8.39 -9.85
CA MET A 90 25.31 -8.13 -8.46
C MET A 90 26.29 -9.17 -7.91
N ALA A 91 26.09 -10.46 -8.20
CA ALA A 91 27.01 -11.52 -7.81
C ALA A 91 28.42 -11.32 -8.41
N ARG A 92 28.50 -10.92 -9.70
CA ARG A 92 29.76 -10.56 -10.37
C ARG A 92 30.47 -9.41 -9.64
N LEU A 93 29.75 -8.31 -9.40
CA LEU A 93 30.31 -7.13 -8.74
C LEU A 93 30.77 -7.42 -7.30
N MET A 94 30.07 -8.31 -6.58
CA MET A 94 30.50 -8.74 -5.25
C MET A 94 31.84 -9.50 -5.27
N VAL A 95 32.10 -10.31 -6.31
CA VAL A 95 33.39 -10.98 -6.47
C VAL A 95 34.49 -9.95 -6.79
N GLU A 96 34.23 -9.03 -7.72
CA GLU A 96 35.16 -7.94 -8.05
C GLU A 96 35.48 -7.07 -6.80
N MET A 97 34.49 -6.81 -5.95
CA MET A 97 34.66 -6.06 -4.71
C MET A 97 35.50 -6.82 -3.65
N LYS A 98 35.31 -8.14 -3.52
CA LYS A 98 36.09 -9.00 -2.62
C LYS A 98 37.54 -9.12 -3.05
N GLY A 99 37.81 -9.25 -4.35
CA GLY A 99 39.17 -9.25 -4.90
C GLY A 99 39.96 -7.98 -4.58
N GLN A 100 39.26 -6.87 -4.31
CA GLN A 100 39.84 -5.57 -3.99
C GLN A 100 39.89 -5.29 -2.46
N HIS A 101 39.51 -6.25 -1.60
CA HIS A 101 39.39 -6.11 -0.14
C HIS A 101 38.57 -4.88 0.30
N LEU A 102 37.54 -4.47 -0.46
CA LEU A 102 36.65 -3.41 0.01
C LEU A 102 35.78 -3.95 1.15
N PRO A 103 35.53 -3.15 2.21
CA PRO A 103 34.59 -3.53 3.24
C PRO A 103 33.21 -3.73 2.60
N MET A 104 32.63 -4.92 2.79
CA MET A 104 31.19 -5.11 2.56
C MET A 104 30.46 -4.31 3.63
N SER A 105 30.29 -3.00 3.42
CA SER A 105 29.29 -2.26 4.18
C SER A 105 27.94 -2.81 3.75
N ALA A 106 27.42 -3.73 4.56
CA ALA A 106 26.09 -4.26 4.49
C ALA A 106 25.07 -3.12 4.68
N SER A 107 24.86 -2.33 3.64
CA SER A 107 23.71 -1.45 3.54
C SER A 107 22.59 -2.27 2.93
N GLY A 108 21.64 -2.68 3.77
CA GLY A 108 20.50 -3.52 3.39
C GLY A 108 20.45 -4.88 4.09
N ALA A 109 20.68 -4.90 5.41
CA ALA A 109 20.19 -5.98 6.25
C ALA A 109 18.66 -6.02 6.15
N GLY A 110 18.17 -6.86 5.26
CA GLY A 110 16.74 -7.03 4.97
C GLY A 110 16.47 -8.20 4.03
N ALA A 111 17.26 -9.28 4.10
CA ALA A 111 16.91 -10.55 3.49
C ALA A 111 17.67 -11.70 4.17
N SER A 112 17.15 -12.14 5.31
CA SER A 112 17.39 -13.51 5.78
C SER A 112 16.93 -14.48 4.69
N GLY A 113 17.90 -15.06 4.02
CA GLY A 113 17.70 -16.05 2.98
C GLY A 113 19.06 -16.28 2.35
N ALA A 114 19.78 -17.27 2.84
CA ALA A 114 20.96 -17.83 2.21
C ALA A 114 20.56 -18.38 0.82
N ARG A 115 20.33 -17.49 -0.15
CA ARG A 115 20.37 -17.84 -1.56
C ARG A 115 21.85 -17.94 -1.85
N THR A 116 22.31 -19.16 -2.07
CA THR A 116 23.55 -19.42 -2.79
C THR A 116 23.64 -18.40 -3.93
N PRO A 117 24.73 -17.62 -4.03
CA PRO A 117 24.89 -16.70 -5.15
C PRO A 117 24.64 -17.49 -6.43
N PRO A 118 23.83 -16.99 -7.37
CA PRO A 118 23.65 -17.67 -8.65
C PRO A 118 25.04 -17.95 -9.23
N ALA A 119 25.28 -19.18 -9.63
CA ALA A 119 26.59 -19.60 -10.13
C ALA A 119 27.00 -18.68 -11.29
N LEU A 120 28.21 -18.12 -11.19
CA LEU A 120 28.77 -17.23 -12.21
C LEU A 120 28.83 -17.99 -13.54
N THR A 121 28.33 -17.38 -14.60
CA THR A 121 28.43 -17.99 -15.93
C THR A 121 29.87 -17.89 -16.45
N PRO A 122 30.31 -18.78 -17.35
CA PRO A 122 31.65 -18.70 -17.95
C PRO A 122 31.95 -17.34 -18.60
N ASP A 123 30.93 -16.71 -19.21
CA ASP A 123 31.03 -15.38 -19.82
C ASP A 123 31.28 -14.27 -18.78
N GLN A 124 30.64 -14.37 -17.61
CA GLN A 124 30.89 -13.45 -16.50
C GLN A 124 32.30 -13.61 -15.92
N MET A 125 32.78 -14.85 -15.80
CA MET A 125 34.16 -15.12 -15.37
C MET A 125 35.18 -14.55 -16.36
N ALA A 126 34.95 -14.71 -17.67
CA ALA A 126 35.81 -14.12 -18.70
C ALA A 126 35.80 -12.59 -18.63
N THR A 127 34.65 -11.98 -18.36
CA THR A 127 34.53 -10.52 -18.16
C THR A 127 35.32 -10.06 -16.93
N ILE A 128 35.21 -10.75 -15.79
CA ILE A 128 35.98 -10.42 -14.58
C ILE A 128 37.48 -10.49 -14.88
N GLN A 129 37.94 -11.59 -15.48
CA GLN A 129 39.35 -11.78 -15.82
C GLN A 129 39.87 -10.69 -16.78
N ALA A 130 39.09 -10.32 -17.80
CA ALA A 130 39.46 -9.26 -18.73
C ALA A 130 39.58 -7.89 -18.03
N ARG A 131 38.66 -7.57 -17.11
CA ARG A 131 38.70 -6.33 -16.32
C ARG A 131 39.87 -6.31 -15.33
N GLU A 132 40.15 -7.43 -14.68
CA GLU A 132 41.30 -7.59 -13.78
C GLU A 132 42.61 -7.40 -14.53
N ALA A 133 42.79 -8.10 -15.66
CA ALA A 133 43.97 -7.96 -16.51
C ALA A 133 44.17 -6.51 -17.01
N ALA A 134 43.09 -5.84 -17.41
CA ALA A 134 43.15 -4.44 -17.84
C ALA A 134 43.56 -3.49 -16.70
N PHE A 135 43.08 -3.72 -15.47
CA PHE A 135 43.49 -2.95 -14.31
C PHE A 135 44.95 -3.21 -13.93
N GLU A 136 45.38 -4.48 -13.92
CA GLU A 136 46.77 -4.85 -13.64
C GLU A 136 47.73 -4.23 -14.64
N ALA A 137 47.37 -4.19 -15.93
CA ALA A 137 48.17 -3.52 -16.96
C ALA A 137 48.32 -2.02 -16.69
N LYS A 138 47.23 -1.31 -16.36
CA LYS A 138 47.28 0.12 -16.01
C LYS A 138 48.10 0.38 -14.75
N LEU A 139 47.96 -0.48 -13.74
CA LEU A 139 48.72 -0.36 -12.50
C LEU A 139 50.21 -0.63 -12.73
N ALA A 140 50.55 -1.61 -13.58
CA ALA A 140 51.93 -1.90 -13.96
C ALA A 140 52.57 -0.72 -14.71
N GLU A 141 51.83 -0.07 -15.62
CA GLU A 141 52.27 1.15 -16.31
C GLU A 141 52.55 2.29 -15.31
N ALA A 142 51.62 2.56 -14.39
CA ALA A 142 51.81 3.59 -13.37
C ALA A 142 53.00 3.30 -12.44
N LYS A 143 53.16 2.03 -12.02
CA LYS A 143 54.31 1.58 -11.22
C LYS A 143 55.64 1.71 -11.98
N ALA A 144 55.66 1.38 -13.27
CA ALA A 144 56.84 1.54 -14.12
C ALA A 144 57.25 3.02 -14.22
N SER A 145 56.28 3.93 -14.34
CA SER A 145 56.54 5.37 -14.32
C SER A 145 57.15 5.84 -13.00
N VAL A 146 56.63 5.37 -11.86
CA VAL A 146 57.20 5.66 -10.54
C VAL A 146 58.64 5.14 -10.42
N ASP A 147 58.91 3.92 -10.89
CA ASP A 147 60.25 3.32 -10.85
C ASP A 147 61.24 4.08 -11.74
N GLU A 148 60.84 4.48 -12.95
CA GLU A 148 61.63 5.31 -13.87
C GLU A 148 62.03 6.64 -13.20
N LYS A 149 61.05 7.37 -12.65
CA LYS A 149 61.31 8.65 -11.95
C LYS A 149 62.17 8.46 -10.70
N THR A 150 61.98 7.36 -9.98
CA THR A 150 62.79 7.02 -8.80
C THR A 150 64.25 6.75 -9.19
N LYS A 151 64.48 6.00 -10.28
CA LYS A 151 65.83 5.75 -10.82
C LYS A 151 66.50 7.03 -11.30
N ALA A 152 65.76 7.89 -12.01
CA ALA A 152 66.26 9.19 -12.45
C ALA A 152 66.66 10.09 -11.26
N LEU A 153 65.84 10.14 -10.21
CA LEU A 153 66.14 10.89 -8.99
C LEU A 153 67.40 10.36 -8.31
N ARG A 154 67.53 9.03 -8.12
CA ARG A 154 68.73 8.42 -7.53
C ARG A 154 70.00 8.70 -8.34
N ALA A 155 69.90 8.69 -9.67
CA ALA A 155 71.03 9.04 -10.53
C ALA A 155 71.44 10.51 -10.34
N ALA A 156 70.48 11.43 -10.28
CA ALA A 156 70.71 12.84 -10.02
C ALA A 156 71.28 13.10 -8.61
N GLU A 157 70.87 12.34 -7.59
CA GLU A 157 71.39 12.42 -6.22
C GLU A 157 72.87 11.99 -6.14
N SER A 158 73.24 10.95 -6.90
CA SER A 158 74.63 10.51 -7.02
C SER A 158 75.50 11.60 -7.66
N THR A 159 75.03 12.22 -8.74
CA THR A 159 75.73 13.35 -9.39
C THR A 159 75.86 14.55 -8.47
N HIS A 160 74.79 14.91 -7.75
CA HIS A 160 74.82 15.98 -6.75
C HIS A 160 75.85 15.69 -5.64
N THR A 161 75.91 14.45 -5.15
CA THR A 161 76.89 14.04 -4.15
C THR A 161 78.33 14.16 -4.66
N LYS A 162 78.59 13.77 -5.91
CA LYS A 162 79.91 13.94 -6.56
C LYS A 162 80.30 15.41 -6.67
N LEU A 163 79.41 16.27 -7.15
CA LEU A 163 79.65 17.72 -7.26
C LEU A 163 79.93 18.33 -5.88
N ARG A 164 79.16 17.94 -4.85
CA ARG A 164 79.36 18.43 -3.49
C ARG A 164 80.73 18.05 -2.92
N LEU A 165 81.18 16.83 -3.16
CA LEU A 165 82.52 16.37 -2.74
C LEU A 165 83.62 17.14 -3.48
N ASN A 166 83.48 17.32 -4.80
CA ASN A 166 84.44 18.07 -5.61
C ASN A 166 84.54 19.53 -5.17
N LEU A 167 83.40 20.19 -4.94
CA LEU A 167 83.34 21.54 -4.41
C LEU A 167 84.09 21.63 -3.08
N GLY A 168 83.83 20.73 -2.14
CA GLY A 168 84.54 20.70 -0.85
C GLY A 168 86.06 20.51 -0.96
N LEU A 169 86.53 19.77 -1.98
CA LEU A 169 87.97 19.64 -2.26
C LEU A 169 88.55 20.90 -2.90
N ALA A 170 87.85 21.49 -3.87
CA ALA A 170 88.26 22.72 -4.55
C ALA A 170 88.31 23.89 -3.56
N THR A 171 87.31 24.04 -2.69
CA THR A 171 87.28 25.07 -1.64
C THR A 171 88.48 24.93 -0.69
N LYS A 172 88.86 23.71 -0.29
CA LYS A 172 90.06 23.48 0.53
C LYS A 172 91.33 23.92 -0.18
N ARG A 173 91.50 23.61 -1.47
CA ARG A 173 92.66 24.03 -2.27
C ARG A 173 92.72 25.55 -2.40
N TYR A 174 91.58 26.19 -2.66
CA TYR A 174 91.46 27.66 -2.70
C TYR A 174 91.82 28.31 -1.35
N GLN A 175 91.37 27.75 -0.22
CA GLN A 175 91.75 28.25 1.10
C GLN A 175 93.25 28.09 1.39
N GLN A 176 93.86 26.99 0.95
CA GLN A 176 95.31 26.79 1.05
C GLN A 176 96.08 27.78 0.17
N SER A 177 95.64 28.03 -1.06
CA SER A 177 96.30 29.02 -1.93
C SER A 177 96.17 30.44 -1.39
N LEU A 178 95.06 30.80 -0.76
CA LEU A 178 94.91 32.07 -0.04
C LEU A 178 95.97 32.27 1.05
N ALA A 179 96.34 31.21 1.78
CA ALA A 179 97.42 31.27 2.76
C ALA A 179 98.79 31.40 2.09
N LEU A 180 99.07 30.62 1.04
CA LEU A 180 100.35 30.61 0.33
C LEU A 180 100.63 31.91 -0.45
N VAL A 181 99.59 32.57 -0.99
CA VAL A 181 99.72 33.90 -1.61
C VAL A 181 100.14 34.96 -0.58
N LYS A 182 99.59 34.91 0.64
CA LYS A 182 99.99 35.82 1.74
C LYS A 182 101.45 35.64 2.15
N GLU A 183 101.96 34.41 2.06
CA GLU A 183 103.36 34.08 2.34
C GLU A 183 104.28 34.33 1.13
N GLY A 184 103.74 34.72 -0.03
CA GLY A 184 104.50 35.06 -1.25
C GLY A 184 104.90 33.86 -2.13
N PHE A 185 104.43 32.65 -1.82
CA PHE A 185 104.83 31.40 -2.48
C PHE A 185 103.88 30.93 -3.60
N PHE A 186 102.85 31.72 -3.93
CA PHE A 186 101.84 31.33 -4.92
C PHE A 186 101.41 32.52 -5.80
N SER A 187 101.10 32.27 -7.08
CA SER A 187 100.74 33.32 -8.05
C SER A 187 99.27 33.75 -7.90
N GLU A 188 99.00 35.05 -7.95
CA GLU A 188 97.62 35.59 -7.96
C GLU A 188 96.78 35.04 -9.11
N GLY A 189 97.38 34.84 -10.29
CA GLY A 189 96.69 34.29 -11.45
C GLY A 189 96.26 32.84 -11.24
N GLU A 190 97.05 32.04 -10.52
CA GLU A 190 96.69 30.66 -10.16
C GLU A 190 95.60 30.62 -9.08
N ARG A 191 95.64 31.56 -8.12
CA ARG A 191 94.59 31.73 -7.12
C ARG A 191 93.24 32.06 -7.76
N LEU A 192 93.22 33.01 -8.69
CA LEU A 192 92.00 33.40 -9.42
C LEU A 192 91.41 32.25 -10.25
N LYS A 193 92.27 31.40 -10.84
CA LYS A 193 91.80 30.18 -11.53
C LYS A 193 91.12 29.20 -10.57
N GLN A 194 91.67 29.00 -9.37
CA GLN A 194 91.04 28.16 -8.35
C GLN A 194 89.73 28.76 -7.81
N GLU A 195 89.67 30.09 -7.68
CA GLU A 195 88.43 30.80 -7.32
C GLU A 195 87.34 30.58 -8.37
N GLN A 196 87.70 30.74 -9.65
CA GLN A 196 86.79 30.49 -10.76
C GLN A 196 86.29 29.04 -10.80
N GLU A 197 87.14 28.06 -10.46
CA GLU A 197 86.75 26.65 -10.34
C GLU A 197 85.72 26.43 -9.22
N VAL A 198 85.93 27.03 -8.05
CA VAL A 198 84.97 26.96 -6.93
C VAL A 198 83.63 27.56 -7.33
N VAL A 199 83.62 28.78 -7.89
CA VAL A 199 82.39 29.46 -8.32
C VAL A 199 81.66 28.65 -9.41
N GLY A 200 82.39 28.05 -10.35
CA GLY A 200 81.82 27.16 -11.36
C GLY A 200 81.12 25.94 -10.74
N LEU A 201 81.79 25.25 -9.82
CA LEU A 201 81.22 24.09 -9.11
C LEU A 201 80.03 24.47 -8.21
N GLU A 202 80.02 25.68 -7.63
CA GLU A 202 78.86 26.19 -6.89
C GLU A 202 77.64 26.39 -7.79
N HIS A 203 77.84 26.99 -8.97
CA HIS A 203 76.77 27.15 -9.96
C HIS A 203 76.25 25.79 -10.48
N ASP A 204 77.14 24.84 -10.76
CA ASP A 204 76.78 23.49 -11.20
C ASP A 204 75.97 22.75 -10.11
N LEU A 205 76.38 22.88 -8.84
CA LEU A 205 75.67 22.29 -7.71
C LEU A 205 74.30 22.93 -7.51
N ALA A 206 74.19 24.25 -7.65
CA ALA A 206 72.92 24.96 -7.60
C ALA A 206 71.98 24.51 -8.74
N ALA A 207 72.47 24.41 -9.97
CA ALA A 207 71.70 23.91 -11.10
C ALA A 207 71.22 22.47 -10.87
N GLN A 208 72.10 21.59 -10.39
CA GLN A 208 71.77 20.20 -10.09
C GLN A 208 70.75 20.09 -8.95
N SER A 209 70.81 20.96 -7.93
CA SER A 209 69.82 20.99 -6.85
C SER A 209 68.42 21.35 -7.36
N GLN A 210 68.33 22.24 -8.36
CA GLN A 210 67.08 22.60 -9.00
C GLN A 210 66.52 21.43 -9.83
N THR A 211 67.38 20.69 -10.53
CA THR A 211 67.00 19.46 -11.23
C THR A 211 66.49 18.39 -10.27
N LEU A 212 67.10 18.24 -9.09
CA LEU A 212 66.61 17.33 -8.05
C LEU A 212 65.21 17.72 -7.57
N ALA A 213 64.97 19.01 -7.30
CA ALA A 213 63.65 19.49 -6.90
C ALA A 213 62.59 19.20 -7.98
N GLN A 214 62.93 19.41 -9.26
CA GLN A 214 62.05 19.10 -10.39
C GLN A 214 61.76 17.59 -10.51
N LEU A 215 62.77 16.74 -10.37
CA LEU A 215 62.60 15.27 -10.41
C LEU A 215 61.78 14.76 -9.22
N ALA A 216 61.98 15.34 -8.03
CA ALA A 216 61.21 15.01 -6.84
C ALA A 216 59.72 15.37 -7.01
N ALA A 217 59.42 16.54 -7.59
CA ALA A 217 58.07 16.93 -7.94
C ALA A 217 57.44 15.96 -8.97
N GLY A 218 58.19 15.57 -10.00
CA GLY A 218 57.73 14.60 -11.00
C GLY A 218 57.50 13.20 -10.44
N LEU A 219 58.31 12.75 -9.47
CA LEU A 219 58.09 11.50 -8.75
C LEU A 219 56.81 11.57 -7.91
N GLN A 220 56.56 12.70 -7.26
CA GLN A 220 55.35 12.90 -6.48
C GLN A 220 54.10 12.90 -7.36
N GLU A 221 54.15 13.52 -8.54
CA GLU A 221 53.09 13.45 -9.54
C GLU A 221 52.83 12.00 -10.00
N ALA A 222 53.88 11.24 -10.31
CA ALA A 222 53.76 9.83 -10.71
C ALA A 222 53.12 8.97 -9.61
N ARG A 223 53.47 9.21 -8.34
CA ARG A 223 52.86 8.54 -7.18
C ARG A 223 51.38 8.89 -7.04
N PHE A 224 51.01 10.16 -7.22
CA PHE A 224 49.60 10.55 -7.22
C PHE A 224 48.83 9.90 -8.36
N ARG A 225 49.44 9.78 -9.54
CA ARG A 225 48.83 9.08 -10.69
C ARG A 225 48.63 7.59 -10.40
N GLN A 226 49.60 6.92 -9.77
CA GLN A 226 49.45 5.54 -9.33
C GLN A 226 48.29 5.40 -8.32
N ALA A 227 48.23 6.25 -7.31
CA ALA A 227 47.14 6.24 -6.32
C ALA A 227 45.77 6.53 -6.97
N ALA A 228 45.72 7.43 -7.96
CA ALA A 228 44.51 7.75 -8.71
C ALA A 228 43.95 6.54 -9.46
N VAL A 229 44.80 5.74 -10.12
CA VAL A 229 44.38 4.51 -10.82
C VAL A 229 43.72 3.52 -9.85
N GLU A 230 44.27 3.35 -8.65
CA GLU A 230 43.69 2.48 -7.62
C GLU A 230 42.36 3.01 -7.08
N GLN A 231 42.25 4.33 -6.87
CA GLN A 231 41.01 4.95 -6.39
C GLN A 231 39.90 4.96 -7.45
N GLU A 232 40.25 5.23 -8.71
CA GLU A 232 39.31 5.22 -9.83
C GLU A 232 38.63 3.85 -9.95
N ARG A 233 39.38 2.75 -9.82
CA ARG A 233 38.79 1.41 -9.82
C ARG A 233 37.81 1.19 -8.66
N LYS A 234 38.15 1.66 -7.45
CA LYS A 234 37.26 1.54 -6.28
C LYS A 234 35.97 2.33 -6.48
N VAL A 235 36.09 3.58 -6.91
CA VAL A 235 34.94 4.45 -7.17
C VAL A 235 34.06 3.86 -8.28
N GLN A 236 34.66 3.33 -9.35
CA GLN A 236 33.94 2.68 -10.44
C GLN A 236 33.13 1.47 -9.96
N ILE A 237 33.75 0.55 -9.20
CA ILE A 237 33.05 -0.63 -8.68
C ILE A 237 31.91 -0.23 -7.73
N LEU A 238 32.15 0.73 -6.83
CA LEU A 238 31.11 1.21 -5.90
C LEU A 238 29.93 1.86 -6.63
N ALA A 239 30.20 2.67 -7.66
CA ALA A 239 29.16 3.28 -8.48
C ALA A 239 28.33 2.23 -9.24
N GLU A 240 28.99 1.20 -9.80
CA GLU A 240 28.31 0.08 -10.46
C GLU A 240 27.45 -0.73 -9.48
N VAL A 241 27.94 -0.97 -8.26
CA VAL A 241 27.18 -1.66 -7.20
C VAL A 241 25.97 -0.84 -6.78
N GLU A 242 26.13 0.46 -6.56
CA GLU A 242 25.03 1.34 -6.17
C GLU A 242 23.95 1.41 -7.26
N GLN A 243 24.36 1.52 -8.52
CA GLN A 243 23.46 1.49 -9.66
C GLN A 243 22.72 0.15 -9.78
N ALA A 244 23.45 -0.96 -9.75
CA ALA A 244 22.85 -2.30 -9.85
C ALA A 244 21.92 -2.60 -8.66
N SER A 245 22.24 -2.10 -7.46
CA SER A 245 21.38 -2.22 -6.28
C SER A 245 20.08 -1.41 -6.42
N ARG A 246 20.14 -0.17 -6.95
CA ARG A 246 18.93 0.63 -7.22
C ARG A 246 18.04 -0.03 -8.25
N GLU A 247 18.64 -0.51 -9.34
CA GLU A 247 17.93 -1.23 -10.39
C GLU A 247 17.32 -2.54 -9.87
N GLY A 248 18.05 -3.28 -9.02
CA GLY A 248 17.55 -4.48 -8.36
C GLY A 248 16.33 -4.19 -7.48
N ALA A 249 16.33 -3.08 -6.73
CA ALA A 249 15.19 -2.66 -5.93
C ALA A 249 13.96 -2.31 -6.79
N SER A 250 14.14 -1.62 -7.92
CA SER A 250 13.03 -1.34 -8.84
C SER A 250 12.51 -2.61 -9.53
N LEU A 251 13.41 -3.49 -9.97
CA LEU A 251 13.03 -4.77 -10.59
C LEU A 251 12.32 -5.71 -9.62
N GLN A 252 12.71 -5.69 -8.33
CA GLN A 252 12.01 -6.45 -7.30
C GLN A 252 10.58 -5.92 -7.11
N ALA A 253 10.39 -4.60 -7.06
CA ALA A 253 9.07 -4.00 -6.97
C ALA A 253 8.19 -4.31 -8.20
N GLU A 254 8.79 -4.30 -9.40
CA GLU A 254 8.10 -4.72 -10.63
C GLU A 254 7.70 -6.20 -10.59
N PHE A 255 8.58 -7.09 -10.11
CA PHE A 255 8.29 -8.51 -9.94
C PHE A 255 7.16 -8.74 -8.93
N ASP A 256 7.22 -8.09 -7.77
CA ASP A 256 6.20 -8.22 -6.72
C ASP A 256 4.83 -7.74 -7.23
N LYS A 257 4.81 -6.64 -7.98
CA LYS A 257 3.61 -6.15 -8.67
C LYS A 257 3.09 -7.17 -9.69
N ALA A 258 3.94 -7.68 -10.57
CA ALA A 258 3.54 -8.67 -11.58
C ALA A 258 3.01 -9.96 -10.93
N GLN A 259 3.62 -10.39 -9.83
CA GLN A 259 3.20 -11.57 -9.06
C GLN A 259 1.82 -11.37 -8.43
N GLN A 260 1.57 -10.20 -7.82
CA GLN A 260 0.25 -9.87 -7.27
C GLN A 260 -0.81 -9.85 -8.36
N LEU A 261 -0.55 -9.17 -9.49
CA LEU A 261 -1.49 -9.10 -10.61
C LEU A 261 -1.79 -10.47 -11.24
N ASN A 262 -0.78 -11.35 -11.32
CA ASN A 262 -0.95 -12.73 -11.76
C ASN A 262 -1.82 -13.54 -10.78
N GLY A 263 -1.62 -13.38 -9.47
CA GLY A 263 -2.44 -14.02 -8.43
C GLY A 263 -3.91 -13.61 -8.48
N LEU A 264 -4.20 -12.37 -8.89
CA LEU A 264 -5.57 -11.86 -9.08
C LEU A 264 -6.30 -12.45 -10.30
N LYS A 265 -5.63 -13.23 -11.16
CA LYS A 265 -6.28 -13.94 -12.28
C LYS A 265 -7.10 -15.14 -11.81
N THR A 266 -6.92 -15.59 -10.57
CA THR A 266 -7.78 -16.59 -9.95
C THR A 266 -8.64 -15.93 -8.87
N LEU A 267 -9.94 -15.79 -9.11
CA LEU A 267 -10.88 -15.23 -8.14
C LEU A 267 -11.36 -16.34 -7.20
N ARG A 268 -11.12 -16.14 -5.91
CA ARG A 268 -11.54 -17.05 -4.83
C ARG A 268 -12.57 -16.40 -3.93
N ALA A 269 -13.38 -17.21 -3.27
CA ALA A 269 -14.37 -16.74 -2.30
C ALA A 269 -13.69 -16.14 -1.06
N PRO A 270 -13.92 -14.86 -0.72
CA PRO A 270 -13.37 -14.25 0.49
C PRO A 270 -14.10 -14.70 1.77
N VAL A 271 -15.31 -15.26 1.65
CA VAL A 271 -16.13 -15.74 2.77
C VAL A 271 -16.95 -16.95 2.33
N SER A 272 -17.32 -17.80 3.28
CA SER A 272 -18.27 -18.89 3.03
C SER A 272 -19.69 -18.32 2.86
N GLY A 273 -20.41 -18.76 1.84
CA GLY A 273 -21.70 -18.15 1.47
C GLY A 273 -22.42 -18.82 0.30
N VAL A 274 -23.54 -18.23 -0.09
CA VAL A 274 -24.27 -18.62 -1.32
C VAL A 274 -24.00 -17.59 -2.41
N VAL A 275 -23.73 -18.07 -3.63
CA VAL A 275 -23.59 -17.22 -4.83
C VAL A 275 -24.97 -16.69 -5.22
N GLN A 276 -25.17 -15.37 -5.16
CA GLN A 276 -26.44 -14.72 -5.49
C GLN A 276 -26.59 -14.44 -6.98
N SER A 277 -25.58 -13.84 -7.59
CA SER A 277 -25.60 -13.46 -9.01
C SER A 277 -24.22 -13.60 -9.64
N ILE A 278 -24.19 -14.00 -10.90
CA ILE A 278 -22.97 -14.08 -11.71
C ILE A 278 -23.11 -13.11 -12.89
N GLY A 279 -22.24 -12.09 -12.93
CA GLY A 279 -22.22 -11.06 -13.97
C GLY A 279 -21.61 -11.51 -15.30
N VAL A 280 -20.99 -12.69 -15.34
CA VAL A 280 -20.38 -13.29 -16.54
C VAL A 280 -20.92 -14.69 -16.79
N THR A 281 -21.53 -14.90 -17.95
CA THR A 281 -22.11 -16.22 -18.33
C THR A 281 -21.32 -16.91 -19.43
N THR A 282 -20.57 -16.15 -20.24
CA THR A 282 -19.92 -16.68 -21.45
C THR A 282 -18.42 -16.85 -21.24
N LEU A 283 -17.91 -18.06 -21.48
CA LEU A 283 -16.48 -18.34 -21.53
C LEU A 283 -15.84 -17.58 -22.70
N GLY A 284 -14.66 -17.00 -22.48
CA GLY A 284 -13.96 -16.16 -23.46
C GLY A 284 -14.48 -14.72 -23.55
N SER A 285 -15.46 -14.33 -22.74
CA SER A 285 -15.90 -12.93 -22.69
C SER A 285 -14.82 -12.03 -22.07
N ALA A 286 -14.68 -10.82 -22.61
CA ALA A 286 -13.81 -9.80 -22.04
C ALA A 286 -14.54 -9.07 -20.90
N VAL A 287 -13.88 -8.96 -19.75
CA VAL A 287 -14.34 -8.19 -18.61
C VAL A 287 -13.54 -6.90 -18.50
N ALA A 288 -14.20 -5.80 -18.13
CA ALA A 288 -13.58 -4.50 -17.93
C ALA A 288 -13.08 -4.33 -16.48
N ALA A 289 -12.18 -3.38 -16.25
CA ALA A 289 -11.75 -3.03 -14.90
C ALA A 289 -12.92 -2.56 -14.02
N ASN A 290 -12.91 -2.98 -12.75
CA ASN A 290 -13.95 -2.76 -11.74
C ASN A 290 -15.34 -3.30 -12.11
N GLN A 291 -15.43 -4.19 -13.10
CA GLN A 291 -16.69 -4.84 -13.42
C GLN A 291 -17.02 -5.89 -12.34
N PRO A 292 -18.23 -5.86 -11.74
CA PRO A 292 -18.67 -6.87 -10.80
C PRO A 292 -18.89 -8.20 -11.54
N LEU A 293 -18.20 -9.25 -11.10
CA LEU A 293 -18.23 -10.57 -11.74
C LEU A 293 -19.16 -11.53 -11.00
N LEU A 294 -19.17 -11.44 -9.67
CA LEU A 294 -19.93 -12.37 -8.84
C LEU A 294 -20.24 -11.76 -7.48
N THR A 295 -21.36 -12.18 -6.91
CA THR A 295 -21.87 -11.68 -5.65
C THR A 295 -22.10 -12.82 -4.65
N ILE A 296 -21.53 -12.74 -3.44
CA ILE A 296 -21.68 -13.76 -2.38
C ILE A 296 -22.45 -13.18 -1.20
N VAL A 297 -23.47 -13.91 -0.76
CA VAL A 297 -24.19 -13.66 0.48
C VAL A 297 -23.57 -14.55 1.56
N PRO A 298 -22.94 -13.98 2.60
CA PRO A 298 -22.31 -14.78 3.65
C PRO A 298 -23.33 -15.64 4.38
N GLU A 299 -22.97 -16.91 4.61
CA GLU A 299 -23.75 -17.82 5.45
C GLU A 299 -23.46 -17.55 6.93
N ASN A 300 -24.42 -17.86 7.80
CA ASN A 300 -24.34 -17.66 9.26
C ASN A 300 -24.16 -16.19 9.71
N THR A 301 -24.78 -15.26 8.98
CA THR A 301 -24.94 -13.89 9.47
C THR A 301 -26.24 -13.77 10.26
N PRO A 302 -26.24 -13.06 11.41
CA PRO A 302 -27.47 -12.85 12.15
C PRO A 302 -28.48 -12.12 11.26
N LEU A 303 -29.74 -12.54 11.29
CA LEU A 303 -30.80 -11.86 10.54
C LEU A 303 -31.20 -10.60 11.28
N ILE A 304 -31.33 -9.50 10.55
CA ILE A 304 -31.91 -8.25 11.03
C ILE A 304 -33.20 -7.98 10.26
N ALA A 305 -34.17 -7.40 10.95
CA ALA A 305 -35.39 -6.94 10.31
C ALA A 305 -35.15 -5.51 9.79
N GLU A 306 -35.20 -5.34 8.46
CA GLU A 306 -35.18 -4.03 7.81
C GLU A 306 -36.63 -3.59 7.61
N VAL A 307 -37.01 -2.53 8.29
CA VAL A 307 -38.39 -2.06 8.39
C VAL A 307 -38.48 -0.61 7.91
N LEU A 308 -39.56 -0.28 7.21
CA LEU A 308 -39.79 1.06 6.67
C LEU A 308 -40.80 1.77 7.57
N LEU A 309 -40.31 2.72 8.36
CA LEU A 309 -41.10 3.50 9.30
C LEU A 309 -41.63 4.77 8.63
N SER A 310 -42.91 5.10 8.85
CA SER A 310 -43.51 6.32 8.31
C SER A 310 -42.86 7.59 8.86
N ASN A 311 -42.77 8.63 8.03
CA ASN A 311 -42.29 9.95 8.45
C ASN A 311 -43.06 10.55 9.66
N ASN A 312 -44.30 10.11 9.91
CA ASN A 312 -45.06 10.58 11.08
C ASN A 312 -44.56 9.97 12.41
N ASP A 313 -44.00 8.76 12.35
CA ASP A 313 -43.65 7.97 13.54
C ASP A 313 -42.15 8.05 13.89
N ILE A 314 -41.29 8.47 12.95
CA ILE A 314 -39.84 8.59 13.13
C ILE A 314 -39.44 9.48 14.31
N GLY A 315 -40.21 10.54 14.60
CA GLY A 315 -39.92 11.48 15.68
C GLY A 315 -39.99 10.86 17.09
N TYR A 316 -40.62 9.69 17.22
CA TYR A 316 -40.81 9.00 18.49
C TYR A 316 -39.95 7.73 18.63
N VAL A 317 -39.25 7.32 17.58
CA VAL A 317 -38.43 6.10 17.57
C VAL A 317 -36.97 6.40 17.90
N LYS A 318 -36.37 5.58 18.78
CA LYS A 318 -34.98 5.71 19.24
C LYS A 318 -34.26 4.37 19.23
N ILE A 319 -32.94 4.43 19.03
CA ILE A 319 -32.07 3.26 19.12
C ILE A 319 -32.17 2.63 20.52
N GLY A 320 -32.32 1.31 20.58
CA GLY A 320 -32.47 0.52 21.80
C GLY A 320 -33.91 0.25 22.25
N GLN A 321 -34.93 0.85 21.61
CA GLN A 321 -36.33 0.54 21.93
C GLN A 321 -36.67 -0.93 21.64
N PRO A 322 -37.51 -1.57 22.48
CA PRO A 322 -38.00 -2.92 22.23
C PRO A 322 -38.98 -2.92 21.05
N VAL A 323 -38.89 -3.97 20.24
CA VAL A 323 -39.67 -4.16 19.02
C VAL A 323 -40.24 -5.57 19.01
N GLU A 324 -41.51 -5.69 18.71
CA GLU A 324 -42.14 -6.99 18.43
C GLU A 324 -42.22 -7.21 16.93
N VAL A 325 -41.49 -8.20 16.43
CA VAL A 325 -41.44 -8.55 15.01
C VAL A 325 -42.43 -9.68 14.74
N LYS A 326 -43.51 -9.37 14.04
CA LYS A 326 -44.53 -10.32 13.60
C LYS A 326 -44.21 -10.76 12.17
N LEU A 327 -44.10 -12.06 11.94
CA LEU A 327 -43.75 -12.62 10.64
C LEU A 327 -45.01 -12.97 9.87
N ASP A 328 -45.15 -12.53 8.62
CA ASP A 328 -46.37 -12.81 7.84
C ASP A 328 -46.50 -14.31 7.52
N SER A 329 -45.36 -14.98 7.35
CA SER A 329 -45.29 -16.43 7.09
C SER A 329 -45.70 -17.27 8.30
N PHE A 330 -45.72 -16.70 9.51
CA PHE A 330 -46.05 -17.40 10.75
C PHE A 330 -47.06 -16.58 11.58
N PRO A 331 -48.36 -16.92 11.54
CA PRO A 331 -49.38 -16.17 12.26
C PRO A 331 -49.04 -15.97 13.74
N PHE A 332 -48.83 -14.72 14.14
CA PHE A 332 -48.39 -14.35 15.50
C PHE A 332 -49.37 -14.77 16.59
N THR A 333 -50.65 -14.95 16.26
CA THR A 333 -51.69 -15.46 17.18
C THR A 333 -51.45 -16.89 17.63
N GLN A 334 -50.73 -17.68 16.83
CA GLN A 334 -50.42 -19.09 17.09
C GLN A 334 -48.98 -19.30 17.56
N TYR A 335 -48.02 -18.56 16.98
CA TYR A 335 -46.59 -18.81 17.17
C TYR A 335 -45.84 -17.69 17.92
N GLY A 336 -46.55 -16.61 18.28
CA GLY A 336 -45.97 -15.46 18.97
C GLY A 336 -45.21 -14.50 18.04
N ALA A 337 -44.68 -13.42 18.63
CA ALA A 337 -43.82 -12.46 17.96
C ALA A 337 -42.36 -12.67 18.34
N VAL A 338 -41.43 -12.34 17.45
CA VAL A 338 -40.00 -12.37 17.72
C VAL A 338 -39.61 -11.05 18.36
N VAL A 339 -39.05 -11.11 19.56
CA VAL A 339 -38.59 -9.90 20.27
C VAL A 339 -37.29 -9.40 19.63
N GLY A 340 -37.17 -8.09 19.45
CA GLY A 340 -35.97 -7.43 18.95
C GLY A 340 -35.77 -6.05 19.56
N THR A 341 -34.67 -5.40 19.18
CA THR A 341 -34.35 -4.03 19.59
C THR A 341 -33.94 -3.19 18.40
N VAL A 342 -34.34 -1.92 18.37
CA VAL A 342 -33.92 -0.97 17.32
C VAL A 342 -32.39 -0.83 17.36
N LYS A 343 -31.70 -1.24 16.29
CA LYS A 343 -30.24 -1.19 16.15
C LYS A 343 -29.80 0.10 15.46
N TRP A 344 -30.50 0.51 14.42
CA TRP A 344 -30.11 1.65 13.59
C TRP A 344 -31.33 2.30 12.92
N ILE A 345 -31.24 3.60 12.68
CA ILE A 345 -32.29 4.43 12.05
C ILE A 345 -31.61 5.27 10.96
N SER A 346 -32.17 5.32 9.76
CA SER A 346 -31.65 6.15 8.68
C SER A 346 -31.72 7.63 9.02
N ALA A 347 -30.68 8.36 8.65
CA ALA A 347 -30.64 9.82 8.83
C ALA A 347 -31.51 10.57 7.82
N ASP A 348 -31.91 9.89 6.74
CA ASP A 348 -32.71 10.45 5.63
C ASP A 348 -33.90 9.55 5.31
N ALA A 349 -34.94 10.16 4.74
CA ALA A 349 -36.16 9.49 4.29
C ALA A 349 -36.01 9.02 2.84
N GLU A 350 -36.38 7.77 2.58
CA GLU A 350 -36.44 7.21 1.23
C GLU A 350 -37.88 7.26 0.71
N PHE A 351 -38.05 7.58 -0.58
CA PHE A 351 -39.37 7.52 -1.22
C PHE A 351 -39.79 6.07 -1.44
N GLN A 352 -40.88 5.69 -0.79
CA GLN A 352 -41.56 4.41 -0.98
C GLN A 352 -42.36 4.47 -2.29
N ASN A 353 -41.73 4.07 -3.39
CA ASN A 353 -42.38 4.10 -4.71
C ASN A 353 -43.30 2.86 -4.85
N PRO A 354 -44.65 3.00 -4.89
CA PRO A 354 -45.57 1.85 -4.89
C PRO A 354 -45.58 1.04 -6.20
N GLN A 355 -44.75 1.38 -7.20
CA GLN A 355 -44.73 0.76 -8.52
C GLN A 355 -43.38 0.12 -8.90
N ALA A 356 -42.45 -0.05 -7.96
CA ALA A 356 -41.13 -0.61 -8.26
C ALA A 356 -41.09 -2.16 -8.29
N LEU A 357 -42.18 -2.86 -7.95
CA LEU A 357 -42.20 -4.33 -7.93
C LEU A 357 -42.55 -5.01 -9.27
N ASP A 358 -43.05 -4.26 -10.28
CA ASP A 358 -43.49 -4.83 -11.57
C ASP A 358 -42.62 -4.44 -12.79
N LYS A 359 -41.54 -3.66 -12.62
CA LYS A 359 -40.72 -3.18 -13.76
C LYS A 359 -39.45 -3.98 -14.06
N GLN A 360 -39.36 -5.23 -13.60
CA GLN A 360 -38.23 -6.12 -13.94
C GLN A 360 -38.56 -7.23 -14.94
N THR A 361 -39.78 -7.30 -15.48
CA THR A 361 -40.10 -8.22 -16.58
C THR A 361 -40.81 -7.52 -17.72
N GLY A 362 -40.08 -7.30 -18.83
CA GLY A 362 -40.64 -7.33 -20.18
C GLY A 362 -41.16 -6.01 -20.79
N THR A 363 -40.33 -5.45 -21.66
CA THR A 363 -40.67 -4.92 -23.01
C THR A 363 -41.92 -4.04 -23.21
N GLY A 364 -41.68 -2.82 -23.71
CA GLY A 364 -42.47 -2.28 -24.82
C GLY A 364 -43.32 -1.03 -24.56
N GLN A 365 -43.06 -0.02 -25.39
CA GLN A 365 -43.94 1.07 -25.83
C GLN A 365 -44.19 2.25 -24.89
N ALA A 366 -43.58 3.37 -25.32
CA ALA A 366 -44.02 4.72 -25.06
C ALA A 366 -45.47 4.90 -25.55
N ALA A 367 -46.37 5.22 -24.63
CA ALA A 367 -47.67 5.78 -24.95
C ALA A 367 -47.84 7.10 -24.19
N SER A 368 -47.67 8.17 -24.95
CA SER A 368 -48.21 9.50 -24.68
C SER A 368 -49.69 9.41 -24.30
N SER A 369 -50.04 9.80 -23.07
CA SER A 369 -51.41 10.18 -22.75
C SER A 369 -51.41 11.34 -21.77
N ASN A 370 -51.94 12.44 -22.29
CA ASN A 370 -52.31 13.68 -21.65
C ASN A 370 -53.02 13.44 -20.30
N ARG A 371 -52.52 14.01 -19.21
CA ARG A 371 -53.27 14.09 -17.95
C ARG A 371 -53.24 15.50 -17.39
N ASN A 372 -54.43 16.08 -17.36
CA ASN A 372 -54.78 17.31 -16.69
C ASN A 372 -54.21 17.33 -15.27
N PHE A 373 -53.53 18.43 -14.96
CA PHE A 373 -53.03 18.78 -13.65
C PHE A 373 -54.19 19.33 -12.81
N ASP A 374 -54.88 18.46 -12.07
CA ASP A 374 -55.78 18.89 -10.99
C ASP A 374 -54.94 19.09 -9.72
N SER A 375 -55.06 20.28 -9.13
CA SER A 375 -54.16 20.86 -8.13
C SER A 375 -54.79 20.85 -6.74
N SER A 376 -55.29 19.68 -6.32
CA SER A 376 -56.03 19.52 -5.06
C SER A 376 -55.61 18.29 -4.25
N ASN A 377 -54.30 17.98 -4.18
CA ASN A 377 -53.81 16.95 -3.24
C ASN A 377 -52.38 17.23 -2.75
N SER A 378 -52.23 18.17 -1.81
CA SER A 378 -50.98 18.40 -1.08
C SER A 378 -50.69 17.32 -0.03
N ASP A 379 -51.71 16.58 0.43
CA ASP A 379 -51.59 15.63 1.54
C ASP A 379 -51.05 14.25 1.14
N GLN A 380 -50.97 13.95 -0.16
CA GLN A 380 -50.39 12.69 -0.65
C GLN A 380 -48.87 12.74 -0.87
N ARG A 381 -48.22 13.92 -0.82
CA ARG A 381 -46.77 14.04 -1.09
C ARG A 381 -45.88 13.61 0.08
N THR A 382 -46.37 13.72 1.32
CA THR A 382 -45.65 13.29 2.53
C THR A 382 -45.87 11.82 2.87
N ASN A 383 -46.94 11.21 2.35
CA ASN A 383 -47.35 9.85 2.67
C ASN A 383 -46.55 8.75 1.94
N GLY A 384 -45.48 9.13 1.23
CA GLY A 384 -44.55 8.24 0.55
C GLY A 384 -43.12 8.32 1.08
N LEU A 385 -42.85 9.09 2.14
CA LEU A 385 -41.53 9.19 2.76
C LEU A 385 -41.45 8.20 3.92
N ALA A 386 -40.51 7.26 3.85
CA ALA A 386 -40.26 6.27 4.89
C ALA A 386 -38.79 6.25 5.30
N TYR A 387 -38.53 6.09 6.60
CA TYR A 387 -37.21 5.92 7.16
C TYR A 387 -36.91 4.45 7.32
N ARG A 388 -35.67 4.07 7.00
CA ARG A 388 -35.22 2.70 7.14
C ARG A 388 -34.74 2.48 8.57
N VAL A 389 -35.39 1.56 9.26
CA VAL A 389 -35.06 1.15 10.62
C VAL A 389 -34.58 -0.29 10.59
N GLN A 390 -33.42 -0.56 11.18
CA GLN A 390 -32.89 -1.91 11.35
C GLN A 390 -33.13 -2.37 12.78
N VAL A 391 -33.75 -3.53 12.93
CA VAL A 391 -34.08 -4.15 14.21
C VAL A 391 -33.24 -5.42 14.36
N ALA A 392 -32.47 -5.48 15.44
CA ALA A 392 -31.73 -6.68 15.82
C ALA A 392 -32.68 -7.66 16.51
N LEU A 393 -32.76 -8.90 16.02
CA LEU A 393 -33.58 -9.94 16.62
C LEU A 393 -32.88 -10.53 17.86
N ALA A 394 -33.63 -10.80 18.92
CA ALA A 394 -33.11 -11.41 20.13
C ALA A 394 -33.04 -12.94 19.96
N GLY A 395 -31.84 -13.48 19.80
CA GLY A 395 -31.58 -14.93 19.80
C GLY A 395 -30.46 -15.33 18.82
N PRO A 396 -29.62 -16.33 19.16
CA PRO A 396 -28.46 -16.71 18.34
C PRO A 396 -28.84 -17.36 17.00
N ASP A 397 -30.02 -17.97 16.88
CA ASP A 397 -30.38 -18.81 15.72
C ASP A 397 -31.57 -18.30 14.91
N ALA A 398 -32.09 -17.09 15.20
CA ALA A 398 -33.23 -16.48 14.51
C ALA A 398 -34.28 -17.52 14.10
N SER A 399 -34.83 -18.27 15.06
CA SER A 399 -35.76 -19.36 14.83
C SER A 399 -37.07 -19.12 15.58
N ILE A 400 -38.16 -19.63 15.03
CA ILE A 400 -39.50 -19.56 15.62
C ILE A 400 -40.00 -20.98 15.90
N TRP A 401 -40.64 -21.16 17.06
CA TRP A 401 -41.18 -22.45 17.46
C TRP A 401 -42.50 -22.71 16.74
N VAL A 402 -42.49 -23.66 15.81
CA VAL A 402 -43.66 -24.05 15.01
C VAL A 402 -43.94 -25.52 15.26
N LYS A 403 -45.12 -25.83 15.83
CA LYS A 403 -45.59 -27.21 16.06
C LYS A 403 -44.57 -28.12 16.78
N GLY A 404 -43.84 -27.57 17.76
CA GLY A 404 -42.88 -28.33 18.58
C GLY A 404 -41.46 -28.45 18.01
N HIS A 405 -41.19 -27.86 16.85
CA HIS A 405 -39.85 -27.79 16.26
C HIS A 405 -39.41 -26.34 16.05
N ALA A 406 -38.12 -26.05 16.27
CA ALA A 406 -37.54 -24.75 15.95
C ALA A 406 -37.32 -24.66 14.44
N GLN A 407 -38.06 -23.77 13.77
CA GLN A 407 -37.92 -23.52 12.35
C GLN A 407 -37.00 -22.31 12.13
N PRO A 408 -35.93 -22.43 11.34
CA PRO A 408 -35.04 -21.29 11.05
C PRO A 408 -35.75 -20.26 10.18
N LEU A 409 -35.57 -18.98 10.51
CA LEU A 409 -36.02 -17.88 9.66
C LEU A 409 -35.13 -17.77 8.42
N GLN A 410 -35.72 -17.32 7.30
CA GLN A 410 -35.02 -17.15 6.04
C GLN A 410 -34.95 -15.68 5.65
N SER A 411 -33.84 -15.29 5.01
CA SER A 411 -33.72 -13.98 4.37
C SER A 411 -34.83 -13.81 3.33
N GLY A 412 -35.44 -12.63 3.28
CA GLY A 412 -36.51 -12.29 2.35
C GLY A 412 -37.93 -12.49 2.87
N MET A 413 -38.13 -13.11 4.05
CA MET A 413 -39.46 -13.18 4.69
C MET A 413 -39.99 -11.78 5.01
N SER A 414 -41.27 -11.52 4.70
CA SER A 414 -41.95 -10.27 5.06
C SER A 414 -42.38 -10.30 6.52
N LEU A 415 -42.35 -9.11 7.13
CA LEU A 415 -42.66 -8.92 8.54
C LEU A 415 -43.32 -7.57 8.78
N GLN A 416 -43.98 -7.48 9.92
CA GLN A 416 -44.52 -6.26 10.49
C GLN A 416 -43.89 -6.06 11.87
N ALA A 417 -43.19 -4.95 12.07
CA ALA A 417 -42.53 -4.64 13.33
C ALA A 417 -43.32 -3.57 14.09
N ASP A 418 -43.68 -3.89 15.33
CA ASP A 418 -44.33 -2.98 16.25
C ASP A 418 -43.28 -2.44 17.22
N ILE A 419 -42.85 -1.19 16.99
CA ILE A 419 -41.83 -0.51 17.78
C ILE A 419 -42.52 0.21 18.94
N GLN A 420 -42.13 -0.08 20.17
CA GLN A 420 -42.70 0.61 21.34
C GLN A 420 -42.14 2.04 21.42
N THR A 421 -43.00 3.03 21.16
CA THR A 421 -42.60 4.44 21.08
C THR A 421 -42.83 5.19 22.39
N ASP A 422 -43.94 4.95 23.07
CA ASP A 422 -44.35 5.70 24.25
C ASP A 422 -45.28 4.85 25.15
N LYS A 423 -45.37 5.23 26.43
CA LYS A 423 -46.31 4.65 27.40
C LYS A 423 -47.22 5.76 27.92
N ARG A 424 -48.52 5.68 27.62
CA ARG A 424 -49.49 6.68 28.05
C ARG A 424 -50.45 6.13 29.08
N ARG A 425 -50.90 7.00 29.97
CA ARG A 425 -51.96 6.63 30.91
C ARG A 425 -53.32 6.77 30.25
N LEU A 426 -54.24 5.87 30.55
CA LEU A 426 -55.61 5.87 30.02
C LEU A 426 -56.32 7.23 30.20
N ILE A 427 -56.07 7.91 31.31
CA ILE A 427 -56.63 9.25 31.57
C ILE A 427 -56.21 10.31 30.53
N GLN A 428 -55.00 10.20 29.97
CA GLN A 428 -54.51 11.15 28.97
C GLN A 428 -55.21 10.97 27.62
N LEU A 429 -55.67 9.76 27.28
CA LEU A 429 -56.38 9.51 26.04
C LEU A 429 -57.75 10.22 26.00
N VAL A 430 -58.41 10.33 27.16
CA VAL A 430 -59.72 10.98 27.32
C VAL A 430 -59.59 12.50 27.42
N LEU A 431 -58.52 13.02 28.02
CA LEU A 431 -58.34 14.44 28.29
C LEU A 431 -57.74 15.23 27.10
N ASN A 432 -56.90 14.59 26.28
CA ASN A 432 -56.21 15.25 25.17
C ASN A 432 -57.13 15.86 24.08
N PRO A 433 -58.25 15.23 23.65
CA PRO A 433 -59.16 15.87 22.70
C PRO A 433 -59.87 17.11 23.27
N LEU A 434 -60.03 17.19 24.60
CA LEU A 434 -60.60 18.38 25.29
C LEU A 434 -59.58 19.52 25.37
N GLU A 435 -58.30 19.23 25.62
CA GLU A 435 -57.23 20.24 25.64
C GLU A 435 -56.91 20.81 24.26
N LYS A 436 -56.92 19.98 23.21
CA LYS A 436 -56.75 20.45 21.83
C LYS A 436 -57.86 21.42 21.42
N GLY A 437 -59.12 21.07 21.71
CA GLY A 437 -60.26 21.93 21.41
C GLY A 437 -60.24 23.27 22.17
N TRP A 438 -59.69 23.29 23.39
CA TRP A 438 -59.55 24.52 24.16
C TRP A 438 -58.43 25.43 23.64
N ASN A 439 -57.29 24.86 23.24
CA ASN A 439 -56.15 25.62 22.73
C ASN A 439 -56.35 26.14 21.29
N GLU A 440 -57.07 25.42 20.42
CA GLU A 440 -57.46 25.92 19.09
C GLU A 440 -58.52 27.01 19.17
N GLY A 441 -59.42 26.97 20.15
CA GLY A 441 -60.42 28.03 20.41
C GLY A 441 -59.83 29.36 20.88
N VAL A 442 -58.60 29.37 21.41
CA VAL A 442 -57.93 30.59 21.93
C VAL A 442 -56.96 31.21 20.90
N ARG A 443 -56.66 30.52 19.78
CA ARG A 443 -55.92 31.07 18.64
C ARG A 443 -56.83 31.36 17.45
N VAL A 444 -57.87 32.15 17.70
CA VAL A 444 -58.47 32.97 16.63
C VAL A 444 -58.42 34.42 17.09
N ARG A 445 -57.36 35.11 16.70
CA ARG A 445 -57.37 36.55 16.48
C ARG A 445 -56.28 36.95 15.51
#